data_AF-A0A2D7HJB0-F1
#
_entry.id   AF-A0A2D7HJB0-F1
#
_cell.length_a   1.000
_cell.length_b   1.000
_cell.length_c   1.000
_cell.angle_alpha   90.00
_cell.angle_beta   90.00
_cell.angle_gamma   90.00
#
_symmetry.space_group_name_H-M   'P 1'
#
loop_
_entity.id
_entity.type
_entity.pdbx_description
1 polymer ?
#
loop_
_entity_poly.entity_id
_entity_poly.type
_entity_poly.pdbx_seq_one_letter_code
_entity_poly.pdbx_strand_id
1 'polypeptide(L)'
;MGKYRLLKKTVVLAVALKAISIIAVVVTTGAVFGQQPRRLLLSSLPESPKPLEKLLAAGDVTFEVGPRVNAGDPRIIGETRYEISYRYKSQAKWQLVRDAQGARILLIDAAFSRVQWKPRHVIWLRDQPEAEDFWSNVVLMHELDHLRISTDPRVAKRFAELLRQRRVIRHPLQPGEVAGRELTDKLVEREARAVFDELTDLIAIRYRELDRETSHGRAPLPSNSNLYELLRPGVVVGMRQGAGSN
;
A
#
# COMPACT_ATOMS: atom_id res chain seq x y z
N MET A 1 23.59 -11.26 63.75
CA MET A 1 23.96 -12.25 62.72
C MET A 1 22.82 -12.30 61.71
N GLY A 2 22.96 -12.17 60.39
CA GLY A 2 24.13 -11.99 59.53
C GLY A 2 23.83 -10.97 58.42
N LYS A 3 24.90 -10.31 57.97
CA LYS A 3 24.94 -9.31 56.89
C LYS A 3 25.07 -10.04 55.56
N TYR A 4 24.36 -9.60 54.52
CA TYR A 4 24.86 -9.72 53.14
C TYR A 4 24.53 -8.45 52.36
N ARG A 5 25.60 -7.80 51.91
CA ARG A 5 25.62 -6.67 50.97
C ARG A 5 26.56 -7.12 49.85
N LEU A 6 26.09 -7.15 48.61
CA LEU A 6 26.93 -7.07 47.41
C LEU A 6 26.08 -6.72 46.19
N LEU A 7 26.36 -5.52 45.65
CA LEU A 7 25.99 -5.09 44.31
C LEU A 7 26.51 -6.09 43.27
N LYS A 8 25.77 -6.27 42.17
CA LYS A 8 26.34 -6.38 40.82
C LYS A 8 25.31 -5.98 39.77
N LYS A 9 25.72 -5.06 38.91
CA LYS A 9 25.05 -4.65 37.67
C LYS A 9 24.79 -5.88 36.81
N THR A 10 23.55 -6.12 36.43
CA THR A 10 23.20 -7.02 35.34
C THR A 10 22.53 -6.22 34.25
N VAL A 11 23.29 -6.01 33.17
CA VAL A 11 22.78 -5.65 31.85
C VAL A 11 21.78 -6.74 31.47
N VAL A 12 20.49 -6.40 31.46
CA VAL A 12 19.45 -7.30 30.96
C VAL A 12 19.51 -7.23 29.44
N LEU A 13 20.31 -8.13 28.86
CA LEU A 13 20.26 -8.41 27.43
C LEU A 13 19.06 -9.33 27.18
N ALA A 14 17.90 -8.74 26.91
CA ALA A 14 16.71 -9.51 26.58
C ALA A 14 16.81 -10.08 25.16
N VAL A 15 16.56 -11.39 25.07
CA VAL A 15 16.69 -12.26 23.91
C VAL A 15 15.81 -11.81 22.73
N ALA A 16 16.41 -11.74 21.54
CA ALA A 16 15.73 -11.48 20.29
C ALA A 16 14.90 -12.72 19.85
N LEU A 17 13.59 -12.54 19.62
CA LEU A 17 12.78 -13.53 18.91
C LEU A 17 12.02 -12.89 17.75
N LYS A 18 11.87 -13.66 16.67
CA LYS A 18 11.24 -13.27 15.40
C LYS A 18 9.71 -13.19 15.59
N ALA A 19 9.14 -11.98 15.59
CA ALA A 19 7.70 -11.83 15.39
C ALA A 19 7.39 -11.91 13.88
N ILE A 20 6.33 -12.64 13.51
CA ILE A 20 5.73 -12.63 12.16
C ILE A 20 4.37 -11.98 12.34
N SER A 21 4.23 -10.72 11.97
CA SER A 21 2.93 -10.02 12.02
C SER A 21 2.29 -10.05 10.64
N ILE A 22 1.00 -10.42 10.59
CA ILE A 22 0.15 -10.37 9.39
C ILE A 22 -1.02 -9.46 9.75
N ILE A 23 -1.11 -8.31 9.10
CA ILE A 23 -2.27 -7.40 9.22
C ILE A 23 -2.84 -7.23 7.82
N ALA A 24 -4.12 -7.58 7.68
CA ALA A 24 -4.93 -7.24 6.53
C ALA A 24 -5.87 -6.12 6.97
N VAL A 25 -5.86 -4.98 6.30
CA VAL A 25 -6.86 -3.94 6.52
C VAL A 25 -7.77 -3.89 5.31
N VAL A 26 -9.03 -4.21 5.57
CA VAL A 26 -10.11 -4.18 4.62
C VAL A 26 -10.82 -2.83 4.77
N VAL A 27 -10.72 -1.97 3.77
CA VAL A 27 -11.58 -0.79 3.67
C VAL A 27 -12.88 -1.25 3.00
N THR A 28 -13.91 -1.55 3.80
CA THR A 28 -15.22 -1.98 3.30
C THR A 28 -16.18 -0.80 3.18
N THR A 29 -16.65 -0.50 1.96
CA THR A 29 -17.87 0.27 1.74
C THR A 29 -19.08 -0.68 1.73
N GLY A 30 -20.15 -0.30 2.45
CA GLY A 30 -21.24 -1.16 2.91
C GLY A 30 -22.11 -1.82 1.83
N ALA A 31 -22.76 -2.93 2.23
CA ALA A 31 -23.63 -3.76 1.39
C ALA A 31 -25.11 -3.38 1.54
N VAL A 32 -25.81 -3.25 0.41
CA VAL A 32 -27.28 -3.24 0.30
C VAL A 32 -27.66 -4.16 -0.87
N PHE A 33 -28.70 -4.96 -0.68
CA PHE A 33 -29.16 -5.99 -1.61
C PHE A 33 -29.82 -5.38 -2.86
N GLY A 34 -29.15 -5.57 -3.99
CA GLY A 34 -29.65 -5.41 -5.36
C GLY A 34 -28.66 -6.11 -6.30
N GLN A 35 -28.99 -6.27 -7.60
CA GLN A 35 -28.21 -7.08 -8.55
C GLN A 35 -26.71 -6.88 -8.37
N GLN A 36 -26.01 -7.96 -8.02
CA GLN A 36 -24.58 -7.93 -7.75
C GLN A 36 -23.81 -8.12 -9.06
N PRO A 37 -22.69 -7.39 -9.24
CA PRO A 37 -21.79 -7.64 -10.36
C PRO A 37 -21.43 -9.12 -10.44
N ARG A 38 -21.39 -9.68 -11.65
CA ARG A 38 -20.93 -11.06 -11.87
C ARG A 38 -19.42 -11.06 -11.95
N ARG A 39 -18.77 -12.01 -11.28
CA ARG A 39 -17.33 -12.24 -11.43
C ARG A 39 -17.05 -12.92 -12.77
N LEU A 40 -16.04 -12.43 -13.50
CA LEU A 40 -15.52 -13.08 -14.69
C LEU A 40 -14.29 -13.93 -14.33
N LEU A 41 -14.21 -15.13 -14.92
CA LEU A 41 -13.00 -15.94 -14.83
C LEU A 41 -11.97 -15.39 -15.81
N LEU A 42 -10.71 -15.25 -15.38
CA LEU A 42 -9.63 -14.78 -16.26
C LEU A 42 -9.47 -15.68 -17.49
N SER A 43 -9.71 -16.98 -17.33
CA SER A 43 -9.71 -17.96 -18.44
C SER A 43 -10.86 -17.81 -19.44
N SER A 44 -11.88 -17.02 -19.10
CA SER A 44 -13.02 -16.71 -19.99
C SER A 44 -12.85 -15.39 -20.73
N LEU A 45 -11.76 -14.66 -20.47
CA LEU A 45 -11.41 -13.43 -21.18
C LEU A 45 -10.52 -13.72 -22.38
N PRO A 46 -10.49 -12.84 -23.39
CA PRO A 46 -9.52 -12.92 -24.48
C PRO A 46 -8.09 -12.96 -23.95
N GLU A 47 -7.17 -13.62 -24.68
CA GLU A 47 -5.76 -13.69 -24.29
C GLU A 47 -5.17 -12.29 -24.10
N SER A 48 -4.59 -12.04 -22.92
CA SER A 48 -4.05 -10.72 -22.60
C SER A 48 -2.72 -10.48 -23.31
N PRO A 49 -2.47 -9.27 -23.83
CA PRO A 49 -1.15 -8.88 -24.31
C PRO A 49 -0.05 -9.15 -23.25
N LYS A 50 1.11 -9.66 -23.66
CA LYS A 50 2.26 -9.98 -22.78
C LYS A 50 2.62 -8.89 -21.75
N PRO A 51 2.58 -7.58 -22.08
CA PRO A 51 2.85 -6.54 -21.08
C PRO A 51 1.81 -6.50 -19.96
N LEU A 52 0.54 -6.84 -20.26
CA LEU A 52 -0.55 -6.85 -19.29
C LEU A 52 -0.52 -8.11 -18.41
N GLU A 53 -0.08 -9.26 -18.91
CA GLU A 53 0.03 -10.49 -18.10
C GLU A 53 0.82 -10.26 -16.80
N LYS A 54 1.98 -9.61 -16.91
CA LYS A 54 2.83 -9.29 -15.75
C LYS A 54 2.13 -8.35 -14.78
N LEU A 55 1.39 -7.37 -15.30
CA LEU A 55 0.66 -6.39 -14.50
C LEU A 55 -0.51 -7.04 -13.76
N LEU A 56 -1.30 -7.86 -14.47
CA LEU A 56 -2.43 -8.60 -13.90
C LEU A 56 -1.97 -9.58 -12.82
N ALA A 57 -0.85 -10.27 -13.05
CA ALA A 57 -0.25 -11.17 -12.07
C ALA A 57 0.30 -10.43 -10.85
N ALA A 58 0.96 -9.28 -11.04
CA ALA A 58 1.50 -8.47 -9.95
C ALA A 58 0.40 -7.92 -9.02
N GLY A 59 -0.79 -7.68 -9.58
CA GLY A 59 -1.93 -7.15 -8.85
C GLY A 59 -2.96 -8.17 -8.37
N ASP A 60 -2.77 -9.47 -8.61
CA ASP A 60 -3.75 -10.53 -8.24
C ASP A 60 -5.18 -10.11 -8.63
N VAL A 61 -5.37 -9.79 -9.92
CA VAL A 61 -6.57 -9.11 -10.43
C VAL A 61 -7.74 -10.08 -10.61
N THR A 62 -8.91 -9.62 -10.19
CA THR A 62 -10.21 -10.20 -10.51
C THR A 62 -11.07 -9.20 -11.28
N PHE A 63 -11.89 -9.69 -12.20
CA PHE A 63 -12.84 -8.87 -12.96
C PHE A 63 -14.28 -9.09 -12.51
N GLU A 64 -15.04 -8.00 -12.44
CA GLU A 64 -16.48 -7.99 -12.17
C GLU A 64 -17.18 -7.16 -13.24
N VAL A 65 -18.35 -7.61 -13.71
CA VAL A 65 -19.16 -6.86 -14.69
C VAL A 65 -20.63 -6.80 -14.32
N GLY A 66 -21.30 -5.74 -14.77
CA GLY A 66 -22.74 -5.56 -14.64
C GLY A 66 -23.15 -4.42 -13.70
N PRO A 67 -24.46 -4.18 -13.56
CA PRO A 67 -24.98 -3.07 -12.78
C PRO A 67 -24.56 -3.19 -11.31
N ARG A 68 -24.27 -2.05 -10.69
CA ARG A 68 -23.98 -1.94 -9.27
C ARG A 68 -24.92 -0.92 -8.64
N VAL A 69 -25.73 -1.38 -7.69
CA VAL A 69 -26.82 -0.58 -7.10
C VAL A 69 -26.31 0.62 -6.29
N ASN A 70 -25.02 0.61 -5.89
CA ASN A 70 -24.35 1.68 -5.15
C ASN A 70 -23.15 2.31 -5.89
N ALA A 71 -23.16 2.33 -7.24
CA ALA A 71 -22.24 3.21 -7.96
C ALA A 71 -22.69 4.66 -7.69
N GLY A 72 -22.22 5.25 -6.57
CA GLY A 72 -22.76 6.50 -6.01
C GLY A 72 -22.86 7.64 -7.03
N ASP A 73 -21.95 7.68 -8.01
CA ASP A 73 -22.07 8.53 -9.19
C ASP A 73 -22.40 7.67 -10.44
N PRO A 74 -23.57 7.86 -11.09
CA PRO A 74 -23.94 7.15 -12.31
C PRO A 74 -23.02 7.43 -13.50
N ARG A 75 -22.03 8.33 -13.37
CA ARG A 75 -20.98 8.57 -14.36
C ARG A 75 -19.83 7.57 -14.28
N ILE A 76 -19.67 6.85 -13.17
CA ILE A 76 -18.60 5.88 -12.94
C ILE A 76 -18.93 4.58 -13.68
N ILE A 77 -18.32 4.40 -14.85
CA ILE A 77 -18.52 3.24 -15.75
C ILE A 77 -17.49 2.13 -15.53
N GLY A 78 -16.45 2.39 -14.74
CA GLY A 78 -15.45 1.44 -14.27
C GLY A 78 -14.90 1.86 -12.90
N GLU A 79 -14.39 0.89 -12.14
CA GLU A 79 -13.78 1.14 -10.83
C GLU A 79 -12.75 0.07 -10.50
N THR A 80 -11.54 0.48 -10.13
CA THR A 80 -10.50 -0.39 -9.58
C THR A 80 -10.44 -0.28 -8.08
N ARG A 81 -10.74 -1.37 -7.39
CA ARG A 81 -10.58 -1.51 -5.95
C ARG A 81 -9.33 -2.29 -5.65
N TYR A 82 -8.63 -1.92 -4.59
CA TYR A 82 -7.46 -2.64 -4.12
C TYR A 82 -7.53 -2.98 -2.65
N GLU A 83 -6.90 -4.09 -2.29
CA GLU A 83 -6.55 -4.47 -0.94
C GLU A 83 -5.04 -4.70 -0.91
N ILE A 84 -4.33 -4.06 0.02
CA ILE A 84 -2.90 -4.31 0.20
C ILE A 84 -2.69 -4.96 1.55
N SER A 85 -2.07 -6.14 1.51
CA SER A 85 -1.54 -6.79 2.70
C SER A 85 -0.03 -6.65 2.76
N TYR A 86 0.52 -6.55 3.97
CA TYR A 86 1.96 -6.54 4.17
C TYR A 86 2.36 -7.53 5.25
N ARG A 87 3.60 -8.01 5.15
CA ARG A 87 4.21 -8.92 6.12
C ARG A 87 5.65 -8.52 6.36
N TYR A 88 6.13 -8.73 7.57
CA TYR A 88 7.53 -8.53 7.91
C TYR A 88 7.94 -9.44 9.05
N LYS A 89 9.26 -9.54 9.26
CA LYS A 89 9.85 -10.06 10.49
C LYS A 89 10.58 -8.94 11.20
N SER A 90 10.32 -8.77 12.49
CA SER A 90 11.06 -7.84 13.34
C SER A 90 11.92 -8.58 14.37
N GLN A 91 13.06 -7.98 14.68
CA GLN A 91 13.87 -8.29 15.86
C GLN A 91 14.05 -7.00 16.63
N ALA A 92 13.31 -6.86 17.72
CA ALA A 92 13.33 -5.66 18.55
C ALA A 92 14.24 -5.85 19.76
N LYS A 93 15.12 -4.89 20.00
CA LYS A 93 15.84 -4.71 21.26
C LYS A 93 15.32 -3.44 21.91
N TRP A 94 15.18 -3.42 23.23
CA TRP A 94 14.69 -2.26 23.94
C TRP A 94 15.47 -1.99 25.21
N GLN A 95 15.48 -0.72 25.61
CA GLN A 95 16.09 -0.27 26.86
C GLN A 95 15.30 0.90 27.44
N LEU A 96 15.37 1.05 28.76
CA LEU A 96 14.82 2.20 29.46
C LEU A 96 15.90 3.26 29.64
N VAL A 97 15.62 4.46 29.16
CA VAL A 97 16.45 5.65 29.37
C VAL A 97 15.61 6.74 30.04
N ARG A 98 16.27 7.77 30.56
CA ARG A 98 15.61 9.00 30.99
C ARG A 98 15.93 10.11 30.01
N ASP A 99 14.97 10.97 29.72
CA ASP A 99 15.24 12.22 29.01
C ASP A 99 15.80 13.30 29.94
N ALA A 100 16.06 14.49 29.40
CA ALA A 100 16.61 15.62 30.15
C ALA A 100 15.66 16.10 31.28
N GLN A 101 14.37 15.82 31.17
CA GLN A 101 13.32 16.16 32.12
C GLN A 101 13.08 15.03 33.13
N GLY A 102 13.82 13.93 33.04
CA GLY A 102 13.73 12.78 33.94
C GLY A 102 12.60 11.80 33.61
N ALA A 103 11.85 12.01 32.52
CA ALA A 103 10.79 11.10 32.08
C ALA A 103 11.39 9.80 31.57
N ARG A 104 10.70 8.68 31.85
CA ARG A 104 11.15 7.35 31.42
C ARG A 104 10.77 7.15 29.96
N ILE A 105 11.77 6.93 29.12
CA ILE A 105 11.60 6.66 27.70
C ILE A 105 11.96 5.21 27.43
N LEU A 106 11.04 4.47 26.82
CA LEU A 106 11.31 3.18 26.21
C LEU A 106 11.92 3.43 24.82
N LEU A 107 13.21 3.12 24.67
CA LEU A 107 13.92 3.21 23.41
C LEU A 107 13.99 1.82 22.78
N ILE A 108 13.40 1.66 21.59
CA ILE A 108 13.35 0.40 20.85
C ILE A 108 14.15 0.55 19.56
N ASP A 109 15.00 -0.43 19.26
CA ASP A 109 15.64 -0.61 17.95
C ASP A 109 15.07 -1.88 17.30
N ALA A 110 14.24 -1.71 16.28
CA ALA A 110 13.51 -2.76 15.60
C ALA A 110 14.11 -3.05 14.21
N ALA A 111 14.90 -4.12 14.13
CA ALA A 111 15.45 -4.56 12.84
C ALA A 111 14.36 -5.30 12.02
N PHE A 112 13.93 -4.71 10.91
CA PHE A 112 12.96 -5.29 9.99
C PHE A 112 13.65 -6.12 8.89
N SER A 113 13.06 -7.27 8.56
CA SER A 113 13.53 -8.18 7.51
C SER A 113 12.36 -8.92 6.86
N ARG A 114 12.59 -9.55 5.71
CA ARG A 114 11.55 -10.29 4.94
C ARG A 114 10.27 -9.46 4.74
N VAL A 115 10.44 -8.18 4.43
CA VAL A 115 9.33 -7.26 4.16
C VAL A 115 8.67 -7.65 2.85
N GLN A 116 7.35 -7.81 2.87
CA GLN A 116 6.52 -8.15 1.72
C GLN A 116 5.37 -7.16 1.61
N TRP A 117 5.10 -6.72 0.40
CA TRP A 117 3.97 -5.88 0.00
C TRP A 117 3.18 -6.66 -1.05
N LYS A 118 1.89 -6.90 -0.80
CA LYS A 118 1.05 -7.78 -1.63
C LYS A 118 -0.28 -7.10 -1.92
N PRO A 119 -0.40 -6.42 -3.06
CA PRO A 119 -1.66 -5.85 -3.50
C PRO A 119 -2.54 -6.93 -4.15
N ARG A 120 -3.84 -6.74 -4.06
CA ARG A 120 -4.91 -7.50 -4.72
C ARG A 120 -5.91 -6.55 -5.28
N HIS A 121 -6.51 -6.87 -6.43
CA HIS A 121 -7.42 -5.95 -7.10
C HIS A 121 -8.70 -6.60 -7.59
N VAL A 122 -9.75 -5.79 -7.58
CA VAL A 122 -10.99 -6.06 -8.30
C VAL A 122 -11.22 -4.91 -9.26
N ILE A 123 -11.22 -5.20 -10.55
CA ILE A 123 -11.62 -4.26 -11.60
C ILE A 123 -13.08 -4.55 -11.91
N TRP A 124 -13.93 -3.58 -11.61
CA TRP A 124 -15.34 -3.59 -11.99
C TRP A 124 -15.56 -2.75 -13.24
N LEU A 125 -16.35 -3.27 -14.18
CA LEU A 125 -16.85 -2.52 -15.33
C LEU A 125 -18.37 -2.61 -15.34
N ARG A 126 -19.06 -1.50 -15.62
CA ARG A 126 -20.52 -1.52 -15.73
C ARG A 126 -20.97 -2.42 -16.87
N ASP A 127 -20.38 -2.17 -18.04
CA ASP A 127 -20.66 -2.87 -19.28
C ASP A 127 -19.43 -3.70 -19.64
N GLN A 128 -19.66 -4.96 -20.00
CA GLN A 128 -18.58 -5.82 -20.44
C GLN A 128 -18.14 -5.39 -21.85
N PRO A 129 -16.85 -5.08 -22.07
CA PRO A 129 -16.35 -4.84 -23.43
C PRO A 129 -16.48 -6.09 -24.29
N GLU A 130 -16.67 -5.89 -25.60
CA GLU A 130 -16.64 -6.98 -26.58
C GLU A 130 -15.28 -7.67 -26.59
N ALA A 131 -15.26 -8.95 -26.98
CA ALA A 131 -14.04 -9.77 -26.95
C ALA A 131 -12.91 -9.19 -27.82
N GLU A 132 -13.24 -8.62 -28.97
CA GLU A 132 -12.28 -8.05 -29.92
C GLU A 132 -11.59 -6.80 -29.37
N ASP A 133 -12.32 -5.99 -28.59
CA ASP A 133 -11.86 -4.71 -28.06
C ASP A 133 -11.59 -4.73 -26.56
N PHE A 134 -11.57 -5.91 -25.93
CA PHE A 134 -11.51 -5.99 -24.47
C PHE A 134 -10.28 -5.27 -23.92
N TRP A 135 -9.09 -5.58 -24.47
CA TRP A 135 -7.81 -5.01 -24.03
C TRP A 135 -7.49 -3.63 -24.62
N SER A 136 -8.30 -3.12 -25.55
CA SER A 136 -8.20 -1.77 -26.11
C SER A 136 -9.25 -0.81 -25.55
N ASN A 137 -10.22 -1.32 -24.78
CA ASN A 137 -11.29 -0.54 -24.18
C ASN A 137 -10.72 0.57 -23.28
N VAL A 138 -11.12 1.82 -23.54
CA VAL A 138 -10.57 3.00 -22.87
C VAL A 138 -10.81 3.01 -21.36
N VAL A 139 -11.97 2.51 -20.91
CA VAL A 139 -12.31 2.42 -19.49
C VAL A 139 -11.45 1.36 -18.83
N LEU A 140 -11.35 0.17 -19.42
CA LEU A 140 -10.48 -0.87 -18.88
C LEU A 140 -9.01 -0.40 -18.83
N MET A 141 -8.53 0.29 -19.86
CA MET A 141 -7.16 0.80 -19.89
C MET A 141 -6.90 1.84 -18.79
N HIS A 142 -7.90 2.66 -18.47
CA HIS A 142 -7.88 3.56 -17.32
C HIS A 142 -7.84 2.79 -15.99
N GLU A 143 -8.67 1.75 -15.84
CA GLU A 143 -8.64 0.88 -14.65
C GLU A 143 -7.29 0.15 -14.48
N LEU A 144 -6.67 -0.24 -15.59
CA LEU A 144 -5.33 -0.81 -15.57
C LEU A 144 -4.25 0.24 -15.23
N ASP A 145 -4.51 1.53 -15.40
CA ASP A 145 -3.61 2.60 -14.93
C ASP A 145 -3.67 2.77 -13.41
N HIS A 146 -4.86 2.64 -12.79
CA HIS A 146 -4.97 2.49 -11.33
C HIS A 146 -4.15 1.31 -10.83
N LEU A 147 -4.27 0.16 -11.50
CA LEU A 147 -3.49 -1.04 -11.19
C LEU A 147 -1.98 -0.79 -11.26
N ARG A 148 -1.50 -0.04 -12.26
CA ARG A 148 -0.07 0.32 -12.38
C ARG A 148 0.44 1.14 -11.20
N ILE A 149 -0.37 2.06 -10.67
CA ILE A 149 0.01 2.91 -9.53
C ILE A 149 0.24 2.06 -8.27
N SER A 150 -0.67 1.15 -7.95
CA SER A 150 -0.66 0.35 -6.71
C SER A 150 0.29 -0.85 -6.77
N THR A 151 0.61 -1.33 -7.97
CA THR A 151 1.54 -2.45 -8.20
C THR A 151 2.97 -2.02 -8.53
N ASP A 152 3.24 -0.70 -8.57
CA ASP A 152 4.57 -0.18 -8.88
C ASP A 152 5.63 -0.76 -7.90
N PRO A 153 6.68 -1.44 -8.41
CA PRO A 153 7.73 -2.02 -7.56
C PRO A 153 8.43 -1.01 -6.65
N ARG A 154 8.44 0.28 -7.02
CA ARG A 154 9.01 1.37 -6.21
C ARG A 154 8.26 1.55 -4.89
N VAL A 155 6.95 1.27 -4.84
CA VAL A 155 6.14 1.37 -3.61
C VAL A 155 6.60 0.31 -2.61
N ALA A 156 6.71 -0.95 -3.03
CA ALA A 156 7.17 -2.03 -2.17
C ALA A 156 8.59 -1.78 -1.64
N LYS A 157 9.48 -1.27 -2.51
CA LYS A 157 10.84 -0.86 -2.12
C LYS A 157 10.81 0.27 -1.09
N ARG A 158 9.98 1.29 -1.31
CA ARG A 158 9.84 2.44 -0.41
C ARG A 158 9.30 2.03 0.96
N PHE A 159 8.33 1.11 1.02
CA PHE A 159 7.83 0.55 2.28
C PHE A 159 8.95 -0.05 3.12
N ALA A 160 9.79 -0.91 2.51
CA ALA A 160 10.91 -1.53 3.20
C ALA A 160 11.98 -0.51 3.64
N GLU A 161 12.23 0.52 2.85
CA GLU A 161 13.17 1.60 3.19
C GLU A 161 12.67 2.44 4.37
N LEU A 162 11.40 2.85 4.37
CA LEU A 162 10.80 3.62 5.45
C LEU A 162 10.81 2.85 6.78
N LEU A 163 10.47 1.55 6.75
CA LEU A 163 10.60 0.70 7.96
C LEU A 163 12.03 0.68 8.49
N ARG A 164 13.04 0.62 7.60
CA ARG A 164 14.45 0.63 8.01
C ARG A 164 14.84 1.99 8.60
N GLN A 165 14.36 3.08 8.02
CA GLN A 165 14.64 4.44 8.49
C GLN A 165 13.97 4.71 9.85
N ARG A 166 12.76 4.18 10.07
CA ARG A 166 11.98 4.32 11.31
C ARG A 166 12.19 3.17 12.30
N ARG A 167 13.33 2.49 12.23
CA ARG A 167 13.65 1.37 13.14
C ARG A 167 13.79 1.78 14.61
N VAL A 168 14.15 3.04 14.88
CA VAL A 168 14.35 3.53 16.24
C VAL A 168 13.07 4.21 16.72
N ILE A 169 12.38 3.56 17.66
CA ILE A 169 11.14 4.06 18.24
C ILE A 169 11.42 4.60 19.64
N ARG A 170 11.00 5.83 19.90
CA ARG A 170 11.09 6.50 21.21
C ARG A 170 9.69 6.65 21.77
N HIS A 171 9.39 5.93 22.84
CA HIS A 171 8.07 5.98 23.47
C HIS A 171 8.18 6.48 24.92
N PRO A 172 7.67 7.67 25.24
CA PRO A 172 7.53 8.11 26.62
C PRO A 172 6.54 7.22 27.37
N LEU A 173 7.00 6.55 28.42
CA LEU A 173 6.14 5.69 29.22
C LEU A 173 5.09 6.51 29.97
N GLN A 174 3.83 6.16 29.77
CA GLN A 174 2.71 6.69 30.53
C GLN A 174 2.62 6.06 31.92
N PRO A 175 1.96 6.72 32.89
CA PRO A 175 1.65 6.10 34.18
C PRO A 175 0.93 4.75 34.00
N GLY A 176 1.41 3.71 34.67
CA GLY A 176 0.86 2.35 34.56
C GLY A 176 1.41 1.52 33.39
N GLU A 177 2.12 2.11 32.42
CA GLU A 177 2.78 1.33 31.38
C GLU A 177 4.03 0.62 31.92
N VAL A 178 4.12 -0.68 31.62
CA VAL A 178 5.27 -1.50 31.93
C VAL A 178 6.07 -1.71 30.65
N ALA A 179 7.31 -1.25 30.63
CA ALA A 179 8.23 -1.60 29.57
C ALA A 179 8.48 -3.10 29.58
N GLY A 180 8.27 -3.71 28.42
CA GLY A 180 8.36 -5.14 28.27
C GLY A 180 8.06 -5.54 26.84
N ARG A 181 8.03 -6.86 26.64
CA ARG A 181 7.84 -7.47 25.33
C ARG A 181 6.54 -7.03 24.68
N GLU A 182 5.43 -7.11 25.41
CA GLU A 182 4.11 -6.81 24.87
C GLU A 182 4.00 -5.37 24.36
N LEU A 183 4.43 -4.39 25.18
CA LEU A 183 4.47 -2.99 24.78
C LEU A 183 5.42 -2.77 23.58
N THR A 184 6.59 -3.40 23.59
CA THR A 184 7.55 -3.33 22.47
C THR A 184 6.94 -3.83 21.17
N ASP A 185 6.32 -5.01 21.18
CA ASP A 185 5.71 -5.63 20.00
C ASP A 185 4.59 -4.74 19.45
N LYS A 186 3.71 -4.21 20.32
CA LYS A 186 2.64 -3.26 19.94
C LYS A 186 3.19 -1.98 19.31
N LEU A 187 4.28 -1.43 19.85
CA LEU A 187 4.89 -0.20 19.34
C LEU A 187 5.54 -0.41 17.96
N VAL A 188 6.22 -1.55 17.77
CA VAL A 188 6.80 -1.93 16.47
C VAL A 188 5.71 -2.14 15.43
N GLU A 189 4.61 -2.79 15.82
CA GLU A 189 3.45 -2.99 14.95
C GLU A 189 2.81 -1.67 14.55
N ARG A 190 2.61 -0.76 15.51
CA ARG A 190 2.09 0.58 15.28
C ARG A 190 2.96 1.37 14.30
N GLU A 191 4.28 1.30 14.44
CA GLU A 191 5.20 1.98 13.53
C GLU A 191 5.12 1.42 12.12
N ALA A 192 5.10 0.09 11.97
CA ALA A 192 4.94 -0.54 10.67
C ALA A 192 3.60 -0.20 10.01
N ARG A 193 2.54 -0.09 10.82
CA ARG A 193 1.22 0.35 10.38
C ARG A 193 1.23 1.80 9.92
N ALA A 194 1.86 2.71 10.66
CA ALA A 194 1.96 4.11 10.26
C ALA A 194 2.69 4.29 8.92
N VAL A 195 3.76 3.53 8.68
CA VAL A 195 4.46 3.51 7.38
C VAL A 195 3.57 2.97 6.27
N PHE A 196 2.77 1.94 6.56
CA PHE A 196 1.80 1.41 5.59
C PHE A 196 0.75 2.46 5.22
N ASP A 197 0.13 3.10 6.23
CA ASP A 197 -0.92 4.09 6.05
C ASP A 197 -0.42 5.27 5.19
N GLU A 198 0.79 5.78 5.47
CA GLU A 198 1.41 6.86 4.70
C GLU A 198 1.57 6.51 3.20
N LEU A 199 1.95 5.27 2.88
CA LEU A 199 2.08 4.85 1.49
C LEU A 199 0.74 4.58 0.81
N THR A 200 -0.22 4.00 1.52
CA THR A 200 -1.57 3.81 0.98
C THR A 200 -2.29 5.14 0.74
N ASP A 201 -2.05 6.14 1.59
CA ASP A 201 -2.58 7.49 1.39
C ASP A 201 -2.02 8.11 0.12
N LEU A 202 -0.71 7.94 -0.15
CA LEU A 202 -0.10 8.38 -1.40
C LEU A 202 -0.73 7.69 -2.62
N ILE A 203 -0.94 6.38 -2.57
CA ILE A 203 -1.62 5.63 -3.65
C ILE A 203 -3.03 6.18 -3.87
N ALA A 204 -3.81 6.37 -2.79
CA ALA A 204 -5.16 6.91 -2.86
C ALA A 204 -5.19 8.34 -3.45
N ILE A 205 -4.19 9.17 -3.15
CA ILE A 205 -4.03 10.49 -3.78
C ILE A 205 -3.81 10.33 -5.29
N ARG A 206 -2.91 9.44 -5.72
CA ARG A 206 -2.59 9.23 -7.14
C ARG A 206 -3.76 8.63 -7.92
N TYR A 207 -4.56 7.78 -7.29
CA TYR A 207 -5.82 7.30 -7.87
C TYR A 207 -6.78 8.47 -8.12
N ARG A 208 -7.03 9.31 -7.12
CA ARG A 208 -7.91 10.49 -7.28
C ARG A 208 -7.39 11.47 -8.32
N GLU A 209 -6.07 11.65 -8.43
CA GLU A 209 -5.44 12.48 -9.45
C GLU A 209 -5.68 11.90 -10.85
N LEU A 210 -5.46 10.59 -11.03
CA LEU A 210 -5.71 9.89 -12.30
C LEU A 210 -7.18 10.03 -12.73
N ASP A 211 -8.11 9.76 -11.82
CA ASP A 211 -9.55 9.92 -12.06
C ASP A 211 -9.91 11.36 -12.44
N ARG A 212 -9.34 12.35 -11.74
CA ARG A 212 -9.60 13.77 -12.05
C ARG A 212 -9.08 14.15 -13.43
N GLU A 213 -7.85 13.78 -13.76
CA GLU A 213 -7.19 14.19 -15.02
C GLU A 213 -7.78 13.50 -16.26
N THR A 214 -8.29 12.28 -16.10
CA THR A 214 -8.93 11.51 -17.18
C THR A 214 -10.46 11.64 -17.16
N SER A 215 -11.03 12.40 -16.22
CA SER A 215 -12.48 12.43 -15.98
C SER A 215 -13.08 11.03 -15.84
N HIS A 216 -12.48 10.19 -14.99
CA HIS A 216 -12.79 8.78 -14.77
C HIS A 216 -12.69 7.95 -16.07
N GLY A 217 -11.55 8.06 -16.77
CA GLY A 217 -11.27 7.30 -17.99
C GLY A 217 -12.00 7.76 -19.25
N ARG A 218 -12.71 8.90 -19.22
CA ARG A 218 -13.44 9.46 -20.37
C ARG A 218 -12.55 10.26 -21.31
N ALA A 219 -11.42 10.77 -20.80
CA ALA A 219 -10.42 11.51 -21.54
C ALA A 219 -9.06 10.79 -21.38
N PRO A 220 -8.19 10.85 -22.41
CA PRO A 220 -6.85 10.32 -22.29
C PRO A 220 -6.05 11.10 -21.23
N LEU A 221 -5.11 10.43 -20.58
CA LEU A 221 -4.19 11.07 -19.66
C LEU A 221 -3.34 12.13 -20.41
N PRO A 222 -3.31 13.39 -19.95
CA PRO A 222 -2.49 14.43 -20.58
C PRO A 222 -1.00 14.07 -20.59
N SER A 223 -0.30 14.36 -21.70
CA SER A 223 1.13 14.06 -21.86
C SER A 223 2.04 14.86 -20.93
N ASN A 224 1.57 15.99 -20.42
CA ASN A 224 2.25 16.82 -19.42
C ASN A 224 1.88 16.48 -17.98
N SER A 225 1.11 15.40 -17.74
CA SER A 225 0.76 14.94 -16.40
C SER A 225 1.96 14.40 -15.66
N ASN A 226 2.03 14.65 -14.34
CA ASN A 226 3.01 14.02 -13.46
C ASN A 226 2.84 12.49 -13.36
N LEU A 227 1.67 11.96 -13.74
CA LEU A 227 1.39 10.53 -13.79
C LEU A 227 1.87 9.89 -15.11
N TYR A 228 2.14 10.68 -16.15
CA TYR A 228 2.43 10.15 -17.48
C TYR A 228 3.71 9.30 -17.49
N GLU A 229 4.81 9.83 -16.94
CA GLU A 229 6.08 9.09 -16.82
C GLU A 229 5.97 7.89 -15.89
N LEU A 230 5.14 7.99 -14.84
CA LEU A 230 4.89 6.91 -13.90
C LEU A 230 4.22 5.72 -14.61
N LEU A 231 3.21 6.00 -15.43
CA LEU A 231 2.34 5.01 -16.08
C LEU A 231 2.86 4.52 -17.42
N ARG A 232 3.75 5.28 -18.07
CA ARG A 232 4.34 4.99 -19.39
C ARG A 232 5.87 5.13 -19.37
N PRO A 233 6.57 4.35 -18.53
CA PRO A 233 8.02 4.48 -18.40
C PRO A 233 8.71 4.15 -19.73
N GLY A 234 9.53 5.08 -20.24
CA GLY A 234 10.31 4.91 -21.47
C GLY A 234 9.67 5.51 -22.74
N VAL A 235 8.46 6.05 -22.66
CA VAL A 235 7.93 6.93 -23.72
C VAL A 235 8.52 8.32 -23.50
N VAL A 236 9.65 8.61 -24.14
CA VAL A 236 10.23 9.96 -24.16
C VAL A 236 9.19 10.89 -24.78
N VAL A 237 8.67 11.84 -24.01
CA VAL A 237 7.81 12.91 -24.55
C VAL A 237 8.66 13.75 -25.49
N GLY A 238 8.59 13.42 -26.77
CA GLY A 238 9.23 14.16 -27.83
C GLY A 238 8.65 15.57 -27.94
N MET A 239 9.55 16.56 -27.89
CA MET A 239 9.42 17.92 -28.41
C MET A 239 8.46 18.90 -27.72
N ARG A 240 9.09 19.80 -26.96
CA ARG A 240 8.87 21.25 -27.11
C ARG A 240 9.16 21.65 -28.58
N GLN A 241 8.14 22.05 -29.33
CA GLN A 241 8.23 23.00 -30.45
C GLN A 241 7.21 24.12 -30.15
N GLY A 242 7.49 25.42 -30.30
CA GLY A 242 8.65 26.05 -30.90
C GLY A 242 8.92 27.43 -30.31
N ALA A 243 10.21 27.75 -30.24
CA ALA A 243 10.67 29.09 -30.53
C ALA A 243 10.58 29.26 -32.05
N GLY A 244 9.92 30.32 -32.50
CA GLY A 244 9.71 30.64 -33.89
C GLY A 244 9.31 32.10 -34.02
N SER A 245 10.24 32.97 -33.65
CA SER A 245 10.27 34.36 -34.09
C SER A 245 10.52 34.40 -35.60
N ASN A 246 9.60 35.04 -36.32
CA ASN A 246 9.87 35.99 -37.40
C ASN A 246 8.64 36.88 -37.58
#